data_AF-A0A6M3IPW5-F1
#
_entry.id   AF-A0A6M3IPW5-F1
#
_cell.length_a   1.000
_cell.length_b   1.000
_cell.length_c   1.000
_cell.angle_alpha   90.00
_cell.angle_beta   90.00
_cell.angle_gamma   90.00
#
_symmetry.space_group_name_H-M   'P 1'
#
loop_
_entity.id
_entity.type
_entity.pdbx_description
1 polymer ?
#
loop_
_entity_poly.entity_id
_entity_poly.type
_entity_poly.pdbx_seq_one_letter_code
_entity_poly.pdbx_strand_id
1 'polypeptide(L)'
;VGIEQDPAQAGKAEANVHVRNLAGYDVAVNTVREHKAKRSKPVSAQAEAGNIKVVRAKWTDAYLHELENFDGTDKCVSDQTDATSGAFYMLTRPRKRAGTW
;
A
#
# COMPACT_ATOMS: atom_id res chain seq x y z
N VAL A 1 -0.89 -12.02 -1.76
CA VAL A 1 -0.06 -11.13 -0.92
C VAL A 1 0.55 -10.05 -1.79
N GLY A 2 0.33 -8.78 -1.41
CA GLY A 2 0.90 -7.64 -2.10
C GLY A 2 2.20 -7.20 -1.45
N ILE A 3 3.27 -7.00 -2.22
CA ILE A 3 4.54 -6.45 -1.74
C ILE A 3 4.83 -5.17 -2.52
N GLU A 4 4.97 -4.05 -1.80
CA GLU A 4 5.52 -2.83 -2.40
C GLU A 4 7.05 -2.93 -2.47
N GLN A 5 7.60 -2.46 -3.58
CA GLN A 5 9.02 -2.51 -3.86
C GLN A 5 9.53 -1.11 -4.20
N ASP A 6 10.54 -0.64 -3.48
CA ASP A 6 11.30 0.54 -3.86
C ASP A 6 12.09 0.29 -5.17
N PRO A 7 12.17 1.26 -6.10
CA PRO A 7 12.85 1.07 -7.39
C PRO A 7 14.36 0.86 -7.28
N ALA A 8 14.99 1.24 -6.16
CA ALA A 8 16.43 1.09 -5.94
C ALA A 8 16.85 -0.38 -5.74
N GLN A 9 18.17 -0.61 -5.74
CA GLN A 9 18.72 -1.97 -5.62
C GLN A 9 18.33 -2.66 -4.31
N ALA A 10 18.32 -1.93 -3.19
CA ALA A 10 17.91 -2.47 -1.89
C ALA A 10 16.45 -2.96 -1.92
N GLY A 11 15.52 -2.15 -2.44
CA GLY A 11 14.11 -2.52 -2.54
C GLY A 11 13.87 -3.77 -3.40
N LYS A 12 14.62 -3.92 -4.50
CA LYS A 12 14.55 -5.15 -5.33
C LYS A 12 15.02 -6.39 -4.56
N ALA A 13 16.10 -6.28 -3.79
CA ALA A 13 16.63 -7.39 -3.02
C ALA A 13 15.64 -7.81 -1.92
N GLU A 14 15.08 -6.85 -1.19
CA GLU A 14 14.10 -7.08 -0.13
C GLU A 14 12.82 -7.73 -0.68
N ALA A 15 12.25 -7.19 -1.77
CA ALA A 15 11.07 -7.80 -2.37
C ALA A 15 11.32 -9.24 -2.83
N ASN A 16 12.49 -9.53 -3.38
CA ASN A 16 12.85 -10.91 -3.77
C ASN A 16 12.97 -11.85 -2.56
N VAL A 17 13.50 -11.37 -1.42
CA VAL A 17 13.54 -12.15 -0.18
C VAL A 17 12.13 -12.42 0.33
N HIS A 18 11.25 -11.41 0.36
CA HIS A 18 9.87 -11.58 0.78
C HIS A 18 9.08 -12.54 -0.13
N VAL A 19 9.26 -12.45 -1.45
CA VAL A 19 8.63 -13.40 -2.40
C VAL A 19 9.09 -14.83 -2.12
N ARG A 20 10.39 -15.05 -1.87
CA ARG A 20 10.93 -16.38 -1.54
C ARG A 20 10.37 -16.92 -0.23
N ASN A 21 10.27 -16.06 0.79
CA ASN A 21 9.76 -16.44 2.12
C ASN A 21 8.26 -16.75 2.10
N LEU A 22 7.53 -16.27 1.10
CA LEU A 22 6.10 -16.49 0.91
C LEU A 22 5.80 -17.58 -0.13
N ALA A 23 6.71 -18.54 -0.30
CA ALA A 23 6.48 -19.71 -1.13
C ALA A 23 5.18 -20.42 -0.74
N GLY A 24 4.30 -20.67 -1.70
CA GLY A 24 2.96 -21.24 -1.47
C GLY A 24 1.82 -20.22 -1.44
N TYR A 25 2.11 -18.92 -1.52
CA TYR A 25 1.10 -17.87 -1.65
C TYR A 25 1.17 -17.21 -3.03
N ASP A 26 0.03 -16.72 -3.52
CA ASP A 26 -0.01 -15.84 -4.69
C ASP A 26 0.56 -14.47 -4.33
N VAL A 27 1.85 -14.25 -4.63
CA VAL A 27 2.56 -13.00 -4.33
C VAL A 27 2.60 -12.10 -5.57
N ALA A 28 2.23 -10.83 -5.40
CA ALA A 28 2.32 -9.79 -6.41
C ALA A 28 3.20 -8.65 -5.93
N VAL A 29 4.22 -8.29 -6.72
CA VAL A 29 5.12 -7.19 -6.43
C VAL A 29 4.70 -5.94 -7.21
N ASN A 30 4.58 -4.81 -6.53
CA ASN A 30 4.32 -3.51 -7.15
C ASN A 30 5.51 -2.59 -6.92
N THR A 31 6.21 -2.24 -8.00
CA THR A 31 7.26 -1.22 -7.95
C THR A 31 6.61 0.16 -7.80
N VAL A 32 6.92 0.83 -6.69
CA VAL A 32 6.42 2.18 -6.42
C VAL A 32 7.10 3.16 -7.38
N ARG A 33 6.29 3.94 -8.10
CA ARG A 33 6.76 4.96 -9.07
C ARG A 33 6.21 6.36 -8.82
N GLU A 34 5.13 6.46 -8.05
CA GLU A 34 4.45 7.72 -7.77
C GLU A 34 4.73 8.18 -6.35
N HIS A 35 4.74 9.49 -6.15
CA HIS A 35 4.93 10.13 -4.84
C HIS A 35 3.86 9.69 -3.83
N LYS A 36 4.25 9.61 -2.54
CA LYS A 36 3.39 9.16 -1.44
C LYS A 36 2.06 9.91 -1.38
N ALA A 37 2.08 11.24 -1.48
CA ALA A 37 0.87 12.07 -1.51
C ALA A 37 -0.15 11.68 -2.59
N LYS A 38 0.34 11.29 -3.77
CA LYS A 38 -0.55 10.90 -4.88
C LYS A 38 -1.17 9.53 -4.64
N ARG A 39 -0.43 8.62 -3.99
CA ARG A 39 -0.89 7.26 -3.66
C ARG A 39 -1.89 7.24 -2.49
N SER A 40 -1.79 8.16 -1.53
CA SER A 40 -2.68 8.20 -0.37
C SER A 40 -4.02 8.90 -0.64
N LYS A 41 -4.08 9.81 -1.62
CA LYS A 41 -5.30 10.55 -1.96
C LYS A 41 -6.52 9.66 -2.27
N PRO A 42 -6.42 8.55 -3.05
CA PRO A 42 -7.54 7.64 -3.26
C PRO A 42 -8.04 6.97 -1.97
N VAL A 43 -7.15 6.63 -1.04
CA VAL A 43 -7.53 6.07 0.27
C VAL A 43 -8.32 7.09 1.07
N SER A 44 -7.82 8.33 1.18
CA SER A 44 -8.50 9.42 1.86
C SER A 44 -9.90 9.66 1.28
N ALA A 45 -10.03 9.76 -0.06
CA ALA A 45 -11.32 9.95 -0.71
C ALA A 45 -12.33 8.83 -0.43
N GLN A 46 -11.87 7.57 -0.35
CA GLN A 46 -12.73 6.42 -0.07
C GLN A 46 -13.05 6.28 1.42
N ALA A 47 -12.16 6.72 2.30
CA ALA A 47 -12.42 6.83 3.73
C ALA A 47 -13.49 7.90 4.01
N GLU A 48 -13.38 9.08 3.39
CA GLU A 48 -14.39 10.14 3.49
C GLU A 48 -15.77 9.70 2.96
N ALA A 49 -15.78 8.90 1.88
CA ALA A 49 -17.01 8.31 1.34
C ALA A 49 -17.60 7.17 2.20
N GLY A 50 -16.92 6.75 3.28
CA GLY A 50 -17.37 5.67 4.16
C GLY A 50 -17.15 4.24 3.62
N ASN A 51 -16.35 4.09 2.57
CA ASN A 51 -16.07 2.80 1.92
C ASN A 51 -14.92 2.02 2.57
N ILE A 52 -14.12 2.67 3.42
CA ILE A 52 -13.04 2.05 4.19
C ILE A 52 -13.48 1.89 5.63
N LYS A 53 -13.32 0.68 6.19
CA LYS A 53 -13.60 0.37 7.59
C LYS A 53 -12.34 -0.16 8.26
N VAL A 54 -12.08 0.31 9.47
CA VAL A 54 -10.94 -0.13 10.29
C VAL A 54 -11.46 -0.98 11.43
N VAL A 55 -10.80 -2.11 11.71
CA VAL A 55 -11.12 -2.95 12.85
C VAL A 55 -10.76 -2.20 14.13
N ARG A 56 -11.71 -2.12 15.08
CA ARG A 56 -11.48 -1.48 16.37
C ARG A 56 -10.61 -2.37 17.26
N ALA A 57 -9.43 -1.89 17.61
CA ALA A 57 -8.45 -2.55 18.45
C ALA A 57 -7.55 -1.51 19.14
N LYS A 58 -6.65 -1.97 20.03
CA LYS A 58 -5.73 -1.10 20.76
C LYS A 58 -4.80 -0.27 19.85
N TRP A 59 -4.50 -0.78 18.67
CA TRP A 59 -3.64 -0.13 17.68
C TRP A 59 -4.37 0.91 16.82
N THR A 60 -5.71 0.91 16.80
CA THR A 60 -6.50 1.74 15.88
C THR A 60 -6.26 3.23 16.08
N ASP A 61 -6.12 3.69 17.32
CA ASP A 61 -5.91 5.10 17.64
C ASP A 61 -4.58 5.61 17.09
N ALA A 62 -3.48 4.88 17.34
CA ALA A 62 -2.17 5.18 16.80
C ALA A 62 -2.13 5.14 15.26
N TYR A 63 -2.84 4.18 14.66
CA TYR A 63 -2.99 4.07 13.20
C TYR A 63 -3.72 5.29 12.62
N LEU A 64 -4.88 5.64 13.17
CA LEU A 64 -5.66 6.79 12.70
C LEU A 64 -4.89 8.10 12.90
N HIS A 65 -4.21 8.25 14.04
CA HIS A 65 -3.39 9.42 14.31
C HIS A 65 -2.26 9.59 13.28
N GLU A 66 -1.61 8.51 12.83
CA GLU A 66 -0.63 8.60 11.73
C GLU A 66 -1.29 9.02 10.41
N LEU A 67 -2.44 8.43 10.07
CA LEU A 67 -3.16 8.72 8.83
C LEU A 67 -3.68 10.17 8.77
N GLU A 68 -4.18 10.69 9.89
CA GLU A 68 -4.72 12.05 9.99
C GLU A 68 -3.63 13.13 10.02
N ASN A 69 -2.45 12.82 10.58
CA ASN A 69 -1.31 13.75 10.60
C ASN A 69 -0.44 13.69 9.33
N PHE A 70 -0.79 12.85 8.36
CA PHE A 70 -0.02 12.72 7.13
C PHE A 70 -0.14 13.99 6.28
N ASP A 71 0.98 14.72 6.15
CA ASP A 71 1.04 16.02 5.46
C ASP A 71 1.35 15.91 3.95
N GLY A 72 1.44 14.68 3.42
CA GLY A 72 1.80 14.44 2.02
C GLY A 72 3.30 14.47 1.74
N THR A 73 4.14 14.74 2.74
CA THR A 73 5.59 14.82 2.56
C THR A 73 6.29 13.54 2.99
N ASP A 74 7.48 13.31 2.44
CA ASP A 74 8.32 12.16 2.81
C ASP A 74 8.99 12.33 4.19
N LYS A 75 8.75 13.45 4.90
CA LYS A 75 9.34 13.77 6.20
C LYS A 75 8.48 13.34 7.39
N CYS A 76 7.19 13.07 7.15
CA CYS A 76 6.28 12.59 8.19
C CYS A 76 6.36 11.05 8.29
N VAL A 77 6.12 10.52 9.49
CA VAL A 77 5.96 9.07 9.70
C VAL A 77 4.79 8.63 8.83
N SER A 78 5.07 7.78 7.85
CA SER A 78 4.13 7.50 6.75
C SER A 78 4.10 6.03 6.35
N ASP A 79 4.69 5.14 7.15
CA ASP A 79 4.79 3.71 6.82
C ASP A 79 3.41 3.04 6.83
N GLN A 80 2.54 3.36 7.79
CA GLN A 80 1.17 2.82 7.85
C GLN A 80 0.30 3.42 6.74
N THR A 81 0.50 4.70 6.45
CA THR A 81 -0.17 5.39 5.32
C THR A 81 0.26 4.80 3.98
N ASP A 82 1.55 4.54 3.79
CA ASP A 82 2.11 3.94 2.58
C ASP A 82 1.58 2.52 2.40
N ALA A 83 1.66 1.69 3.43
CA ALA A 83 1.17 0.31 3.39
C ALA A 83 -0.32 0.25 3.03
N THR A 84 -1.14 1.13 3.63
CA THR A 84 -2.58 1.23 3.32
C THR A 84 -2.81 1.65 1.87
N SER A 85 -2.06 2.65 1.40
CA SER A 85 -2.14 3.18 0.03
C SER A 85 -1.74 2.14 -1.01
N GLY A 86 -0.66 1.40 -0.75
CA GLY A 86 -0.19 0.30 -1.59
C GLY A 86 -1.18 -0.84 -1.66
N ALA A 87 -1.72 -1.27 -0.51
CA ALA A 87 -2.74 -2.30 -0.45
C ALA A 87 -4.02 -1.90 -1.21
N PHE A 88 -4.49 -0.67 -1.01
CA PHE A 88 -5.65 -0.14 -1.71
C PHE A 88 -5.43 -0.05 -3.22
N TYR A 89 -4.25 0.40 -3.65
CA TYR A 89 -3.87 0.43 -5.06
C TYR A 89 -3.92 -0.97 -5.69
N MET A 90 -3.34 -1.97 -5.03
CA MET A 90 -3.35 -3.35 -5.53
C MET A 90 -4.75 -3.95 -5.56
N LEU A 91 -5.60 -3.64 -4.57
CA LEU A 91 -6.98 -4.12 -4.49
C LEU A 91 -7.86 -3.54 -5.61
N THR A 92 -7.69 -2.25 -5.91
CA THR A 92 -8.54 -1.53 -6.87
C THR A 92 -7.99 -1.51 -8.29
N ARG A 93 -6.77 -2.00 -8.49
CA ARG A 93 -6.15 -2.03 -9.81
C ARG A 93 -7.01 -2.85 -10.78
N PRO A 94 -7.36 -2.31 -11.96
CA PRO A 94 -8.08 -3.09 -12.96
C PRO A 94 -7.25 -4.33 -13.32
N ARG A 95 -7.80 -5.53 -13.09
CA ARG A 95 -7.20 -6.75 -13.64
C ARG A 95 -7.25 -6.59 -15.16
N LYS A 96 -6.08 -6.57 -15.82
CA LYS A 96 -6.04 -6.73 -17.27
C LYS A 96 -6.74 -8.06 -17.56
N ARG A 97 -7.91 -8.02 -18.21
CA ARG A 97 -8.50 -9.24 -18.76
C ARG A 97 -7.44 -9.81 -19.69
N ALA A 98 -6.98 -11.03 -19.40
CA ALA A 98 -6.14 -11.75 -20.34
C ALA A 98 -6.91 -11.77 -21.67
N GLY A 99 -6.29 -11.24 -22.72
CA GLY A 99 -6.90 -11.17 -24.03
C GLY A 99 -7.37 -12.56 -24.42
N THR A 100 -8.62 -12.64 -24.86
CA THR A 100 -9.13 -13.74 -25.67
C THR A 100 -8.20 -13.87 -26.88
N TRP A 101 -7.58 -15.04 -27.02
CA TRP A 101 -6.77 -15.42 -28.17
C TRP A 101 -7.62 -15.49 -29.45
#